data_AF-A0AAD9RXQ0-F1
#
_entry.id   AF-A0AAD9RXQ0-F1
#
_cell.length_a   1.000
_cell.length_b   1.000
_cell.length_c   1.000
_cell.angle_alpha   90.00
_cell.angle_beta   90.00
_cell.angle_gamma   90.00
#
_symmetry.space_group_name_H-M   'P 1'
#
loop_
_entity.id
_entity.type
_entity.pdbx_description
1 polymer ?
#
loop_
_entity_poly.entity_id
_entity_poly.type
_entity_poly.pdbx_seq_one_letter_code
_entity_poly.pdbx_strand_id
1 'polypeptide(L)'
;MKFSRHITNRLFSIVSPSKLDYHDLLLKHLPIGIKDADNIMFLNEKKLLQIPPDRFIKNCELLRNFNVELNPTTNVVNCLNLHHTTVKHRIFLLQEMGVPTVDVNLIYRLPVHMKASANNFKRKSNIPMNEDIMTNLLSHINNINLDSLPLKLLDPLLPLFMHYEQCFAYHIRCELDIIDLKALHCIGRKYKSIRLSGRLFKLFKEEIGVDENYFKCRLYISDMCPDNVEYMLESLENIQIGSLTVREAIKKKPQISQYDPENIKQLLQSFKTYGIPPIAVNRCLQVCKLKHEVFIQRMKQLLSFPDTSLWTKNPQILHIILNENIGERIDYLREIGHMKWINMRLLISNDSYFAKFKKDEIAPSNKRTYVRCIIYKEIGSNRDDIVELLTRHPYWNRVSFLDIYYTLQFLKERFHIKDICCNIHLILYPRSAIEATLENIENYTYIHNQKYTFTSSQLLALCLYLIEKNNHFTGDGIWNLNPQTRKPIEHENILLEDTSCESDETVDMLNNNHFISTDQQ
;
A
#
# COMPACT_ATOMS: atom_id res chain seq x y z
N MET A 1 4.16 -18.72 25.17
CA MET A 1 2.98 -17.90 25.54
C MET A 1 2.41 -17.24 24.30
N LYS A 2 1.07 -17.19 24.21
CA LYS A 2 0.25 -17.02 23.00
C LYS A 2 0.47 -15.69 22.26
N PHE A 3 0.91 -15.74 21.00
CA PHE A 3 0.75 -14.63 20.05
C PHE A 3 -0.66 -14.70 19.45
N SER A 4 -1.57 -13.86 19.95
CA SER A 4 -2.86 -13.63 19.30
C SER A 4 -2.63 -12.88 17.99
N ARG A 5 -2.86 -13.56 16.86
CA ARG A 5 -3.00 -12.89 15.56
C ARG A 5 -4.25 -12.01 15.60
N HIS A 6 -4.03 -10.73 15.87
CA HIS A 6 -4.96 -9.66 15.55
C HIS A 6 -5.27 -9.72 14.05
N ILE A 7 -6.47 -10.20 13.71
CA ILE A 7 -7.07 -9.93 12.41
C ILE A 7 -7.92 -8.67 12.58
N THR A 8 -7.31 -7.59 12.12
CA THR A 8 -7.88 -6.34 11.62
C THR A 8 -9.39 -6.35 11.34
N ASN A 9 -10.16 -5.86 12.31
CA ASN A 9 -11.49 -5.29 12.13
C ASN A 9 -11.43 -3.82 12.59
N ARG A 10 -10.78 -2.95 11.81
CA ARG A 10 -10.95 -1.50 11.96
C ARG A 10 -10.83 -0.85 10.60
N LEU A 11 -11.70 0.14 10.38
CA LEU A 11 -11.83 1.05 9.24
C LEU A 11 -12.72 0.57 8.08
N PHE A 12 -14.03 0.62 8.33
CA PHE A 12 -15.01 1.10 7.35
C PHE A 12 -15.98 2.05 8.06
N SER A 13 -15.73 3.36 8.00
CA SER A 13 -16.77 4.36 8.24
C SER A 13 -17.39 4.70 6.88
N ILE A 14 -18.28 3.84 6.43
CA ILE A 14 -19.23 4.14 5.36
C ILE A 14 -20.56 4.35 6.09
N VAL A 15 -21.33 5.34 5.65
CA VAL A 15 -22.71 5.59 6.07
C VAL A 15 -23.41 4.25 6.28
N SER A 16 -23.75 3.95 7.53
CA SER A 16 -24.36 2.68 7.89
C SER A 16 -25.72 2.62 7.19
N PRO A 17 -26.00 1.63 6.33
CA PRO A 17 -27.30 1.56 5.67
C PRO A 17 -28.39 1.44 6.72
N SER A 18 -29.56 1.98 6.42
CA SER A 18 -30.70 1.95 7.33
C SER A 18 -31.22 0.52 7.48
N LYS A 19 -32.01 0.29 8.54
CA LYS A 19 -32.65 -1.01 8.80
C LYS A 19 -33.52 -1.49 7.63
N LEU A 20 -34.19 -0.56 6.94
CA LEU A 20 -35.03 -0.87 5.78
C LEU A 20 -34.18 -1.37 4.60
N ASP A 21 -32.99 -0.81 4.39
CA ASP A 21 -32.13 -1.19 3.27
C ASP A 21 -31.71 -2.67 3.31
N TYR A 22 -31.36 -3.21 4.48
CA TYR A 22 -30.98 -4.63 4.58
C TYR A 22 -32.17 -5.60 4.50
N HIS A 23 -33.35 -5.17 4.93
CA HIS A 23 -34.58 -5.98 4.79
C HIS A 23 -34.95 -6.14 3.31
N ASP A 24 -34.91 -5.04 2.56
CA ASP A 24 -35.17 -5.06 1.12
C ASP A 24 -34.11 -5.88 0.37
N LEU A 25 -32.83 -5.76 0.76
CA LEU A 25 -31.74 -6.56 0.18
C LEU A 25 -31.93 -8.06 0.44
N LEU A 26 -32.39 -8.45 1.62
CA LEU A 26 -32.70 -9.84 1.96
C LEU A 26 -33.79 -10.41 1.05
N LEU A 27 -34.91 -9.68 0.91
CA LEU A 27 -36.04 -10.10 0.07
C LEU A 27 -35.68 -10.13 -1.42
N LYS A 28 -34.81 -9.23 -1.86
CA LYS A 28 -34.38 -9.14 -3.26
C LYS A 28 -33.41 -10.24 -3.66
N HIS A 29 -32.45 -10.57 -2.79
CA HIS A 29 -31.32 -11.44 -3.16
C HIS A 29 -31.43 -12.87 -2.62
N LEU A 30 -32.29 -13.16 -1.64
CA LEU A 30 -32.55 -14.52 -1.13
C LEU A 30 -33.98 -14.97 -1.39
N PRO A 31 -34.21 -16.27 -1.66
CA PRO A 31 -35.54 -16.83 -1.81
C PRO A 31 -36.18 -17.08 -0.43
N ILE A 32 -36.49 -16.01 0.32
CA ILE A 32 -37.12 -16.09 1.65
C ILE A 32 -38.45 -15.36 1.70
N GLY A 33 -39.36 -15.85 2.54
CA GLY A 33 -40.61 -15.16 2.85
C GLY A 33 -40.38 -13.95 3.77
N ILE A 34 -41.33 -13.01 3.74
CA ILE A 34 -41.31 -11.79 4.57
C ILE A 34 -41.12 -12.11 6.05
N LYS A 35 -41.82 -13.14 6.56
CA LYS A 35 -41.72 -13.58 7.95
C LYS A 35 -40.32 -14.07 8.35
N ASP A 36 -39.61 -14.74 7.44
CA ASP A 36 -38.26 -15.23 7.71
C ASP A 36 -37.23 -14.10 7.64
N ALA A 37 -37.41 -13.15 6.72
CA ALA A 37 -36.62 -11.92 6.67
C ALA A 37 -36.79 -11.09 7.95
N ASP A 38 -38.04 -10.94 8.44
CA ASP A 38 -38.34 -10.26 9.70
C ASP A 38 -37.68 -10.95 10.90
N ASN A 39 -37.76 -12.28 10.97
CA ASN A 39 -37.11 -13.07 12.01
C ASN A 39 -35.58 -12.92 11.99
N ILE A 40 -34.97 -12.94 10.81
CA ILE A 40 -33.52 -12.75 10.63
C ILE A 40 -33.09 -11.36 11.11
N MET A 41 -33.86 -10.32 10.72
CA MET A 41 -33.62 -8.94 11.13
C MET A 41 -33.78 -8.76 12.65
N PHE A 42 -34.87 -9.26 13.22
CA PHE A 42 -35.17 -9.14 14.65
C PHE A 42 -34.12 -9.80 15.54
N LEU A 43 -33.66 -11.01 15.17
CA LEU A 43 -32.72 -11.78 15.99
C LEU A 43 -31.27 -11.29 15.90
N ASN A 44 -30.91 -10.53 14.86
CA ASN A 44 -29.50 -10.25 14.55
C ASN A 44 -29.21 -8.81 14.07
N GLU A 45 -30.11 -7.86 14.33
CA GLU A 45 -30.03 -6.46 13.88
C GLU A 45 -28.64 -5.83 14.06
N LYS A 46 -28.06 -5.92 15.26
CA LYS A 46 -26.74 -5.34 15.56
C LYS A 46 -25.60 -5.96 14.74
N LYS A 47 -25.71 -7.23 14.37
CA LYS A 47 -24.67 -7.92 13.59
C LYS A 47 -24.81 -7.63 12.10
N LEU A 48 -26.04 -7.50 11.59
CA LEU A 48 -26.30 -7.21 10.18
C LEU A 48 -25.77 -5.83 9.79
N LEU A 49 -26.01 -4.81 10.63
CA LEU A 49 -25.53 -3.45 10.40
C LEU A 49 -23.99 -3.32 10.40
N GLN A 50 -23.26 -4.33 10.88
CA GLN A 50 -21.79 -4.36 10.85
C GLN A 50 -21.24 -4.96 9.55
N ILE A 51 -22.08 -5.62 8.74
CA ILE A 51 -21.65 -6.29 7.51
C ILE A 51 -21.69 -5.28 6.36
N PRO A 52 -20.58 -5.05 5.64
CA PRO A 52 -20.60 -4.17 4.47
C PRO A 52 -21.64 -4.63 3.41
N PRO A 53 -22.41 -3.72 2.80
CA PRO A 53 -23.50 -4.06 1.88
C PRO A 53 -23.03 -4.90 0.69
N ASP A 54 -21.88 -4.59 0.09
CA ASP A 54 -21.32 -5.36 -1.04
C ASP A 54 -21.05 -6.82 -0.67
N ARG A 55 -20.54 -7.05 0.55
CA ARG A 55 -20.29 -8.42 1.05
C ARG A 55 -21.61 -9.14 1.29
N PHE A 56 -22.59 -8.42 1.84
CA PHE A 56 -23.92 -8.94 2.13
C PHE A 56 -24.59 -9.45 0.86
N ILE A 57 -24.63 -8.62 -0.19
CA ILE A 57 -25.22 -8.95 -1.49
C ILE A 57 -24.52 -10.16 -2.12
N LYS A 58 -23.19 -10.15 -2.21
CA LYS A 58 -22.42 -11.28 -2.77
C LYS A 58 -22.67 -12.59 -2.03
N ASN A 59 -22.77 -12.55 -0.71
CA ASN A 59 -23.07 -13.76 0.07
C ASN A 59 -24.51 -14.24 -0.14
N CYS A 60 -25.49 -13.34 -0.24
CA CYS A 60 -26.87 -13.70 -0.55
C CYS A 60 -26.97 -14.37 -1.93
N GLU A 61 -26.33 -13.79 -2.94
CA GLU A 61 -26.27 -14.35 -4.29
C GLU A 61 -25.60 -15.72 -4.32
N LEU A 62 -24.51 -15.93 -3.57
CA LEU A 62 -23.88 -17.24 -3.45
C LEU A 62 -24.83 -18.28 -2.85
N LEU A 63 -25.51 -17.96 -1.75
CA LEU A 63 -26.45 -18.89 -1.11
C LEU A 63 -27.60 -19.25 -2.06
N ARG A 64 -28.12 -18.27 -2.81
CA ARG A 64 -29.15 -18.48 -3.83
C ARG A 64 -28.67 -19.34 -4.98
N ASN A 65 -27.51 -19.02 -5.58
CA ASN A 65 -26.98 -19.70 -6.76
C ASN A 65 -26.65 -21.18 -6.50
N PHE A 66 -26.27 -21.52 -5.28
CA PHE A 66 -25.99 -22.90 -4.87
C PHE A 66 -27.16 -23.60 -4.18
N ASN A 67 -28.37 -23.01 -4.20
CA ASN A 67 -29.59 -23.55 -3.59
C ASN A 67 -29.37 -23.99 -2.13
N VAL A 68 -28.69 -23.17 -1.33
CA VAL A 68 -28.40 -23.49 0.08
C VAL A 68 -29.66 -23.35 0.93
N GLU A 69 -29.94 -24.37 1.73
CA GLU A 69 -31.05 -24.35 2.69
C GLU A 69 -30.77 -23.37 3.82
N LEU A 70 -31.73 -22.48 4.10
CA LEU A 70 -31.56 -21.38 5.06
C LEU A 70 -31.96 -21.74 6.49
N ASN A 71 -32.33 -23.00 6.74
CA ASN A 71 -32.74 -23.49 8.04
C ASN A 71 -31.54 -24.01 8.84
N PRO A 72 -31.38 -23.62 10.13
CA PRO A 72 -32.16 -22.63 10.89
C PRO A 72 -31.76 -21.18 10.56
N THR A 73 -32.75 -20.29 10.53
CA THR A 73 -32.60 -18.84 10.25
C THR A 73 -31.62 -18.12 11.19
N THR A 74 -31.40 -18.66 12.39
CA THR A 74 -30.47 -18.13 13.40
C THR A 74 -29.01 -18.11 12.95
N ASN A 75 -28.60 -19.01 12.05
CA ASN A 75 -27.23 -19.10 11.57
C ASN A 75 -26.99 -18.36 10.25
N VAL A 76 -28.06 -17.91 9.57
CA VAL A 76 -27.96 -17.19 8.28
C VAL A 76 -27.06 -15.97 8.42
N VAL A 77 -27.28 -15.12 9.43
CA VAL A 77 -26.46 -13.91 9.63
C VAL A 77 -25.00 -14.26 9.93
N ASN A 78 -24.75 -15.31 10.70
CA ASN A 78 -23.38 -15.73 10.99
C ASN A 78 -22.67 -16.22 9.72
N CYS A 79 -23.40 -16.86 8.79
CA CYS A 79 -22.90 -17.22 7.47
C CYS A 79 -22.67 -15.98 6.58
N LEU A 80 -23.60 -15.04 6.55
CA LEU A 80 -23.49 -13.78 5.78
C LEU A 80 -22.34 -12.89 6.28
N ASN A 81 -21.93 -13.02 7.54
CA ASN A 81 -20.78 -12.31 8.08
C ASN A 81 -19.42 -12.89 7.62
N LEU A 82 -19.39 -14.14 7.14
CA LEU A 82 -18.17 -14.75 6.62
C LEU A 82 -17.73 -14.04 5.34
N HIS A 83 -16.43 -14.11 5.04
CA HIS A 83 -15.92 -13.64 3.76
C HIS A 83 -16.48 -14.49 2.61
N HIS A 84 -16.90 -13.87 1.51
CA HIS A 84 -17.56 -14.56 0.38
C HIS A 84 -16.74 -15.73 -0.18
N THR A 85 -15.42 -15.56 -0.32
CA THR A 85 -14.53 -16.68 -0.72
C THR A 85 -14.55 -17.85 0.27
N THR A 86 -14.71 -17.58 1.57
CA THR A 86 -14.81 -18.63 2.59
C THR A 86 -16.13 -19.37 2.48
N VAL A 87 -17.24 -18.65 2.30
CA VAL A 87 -18.57 -19.26 2.09
C VAL A 87 -18.52 -20.20 0.89
N LYS A 88 -18.01 -19.71 -0.25
CA LYS A 88 -17.90 -20.50 -1.48
C LYS A 88 -17.04 -21.76 -1.31
N HIS A 89 -15.84 -21.65 -0.72
CA HIS A 89 -15.02 -22.83 -0.47
C HIS A 89 -15.71 -23.86 0.43
N ARG A 90 -16.47 -23.42 1.44
CA ARG A 90 -17.19 -24.33 2.34
C ARG A 90 -18.35 -25.03 1.63
N ILE A 91 -19.12 -24.31 0.80
CA ILE A 91 -20.19 -24.91 -0.02
C ILE A 91 -19.60 -26.00 -0.93
N PHE A 92 -18.54 -25.65 -1.68
CA PHE A 92 -17.90 -26.60 -2.59
C PHE A 92 -17.32 -27.80 -1.84
N LEU A 93 -16.68 -27.57 -0.70
CA LEU A 93 -16.11 -28.67 0.09
C LEU A 93 -17.19 -29.61 0.64
N LEU A 94 -18.33 -29.09 1.10
CA LEU A 94 -19.46 -29.92 1.54
C LEU A 94 -19.99 -30.77 0.38
N GLN A 95 -20.12 -30.19 -0.82
CA GLN A 95 -20.50 -30.93 -2.03
C GLN A 95 -19.47 -32.01 -2.39
N GLU A 96 -18.18 -31.68 -2.34
CA GLU A 96 -17.08 -32.64 -2.62
C GLU A 96 -17.01 -33.78 -1.60
N MET A 97 -17.52 -33.57 -0.38
CA MET A 97 -17.66 -34.62 0.64
C MET A 97 -18.87 -35.54 0.40
N GLY A 98 -19.76 -35.21 -0.56
CA GLY A 98 -20.98 -35.96 -0.85
C GLY A 98 -22.22 -35.49 -0.09
N VAL A 99 -22.23 -34.27 0.46
CA VAL A 99 -23.43 -33.73 1.12
C VAL A 99 -24.53 -33.47 0.07
N PRO A 100 -25.71 -34.11 0.20
CA PRO A 100 -26.77 -34.01 -0.82
C PRO A 100 -27.45 -32.64 -0.83
N THR A 101 -27.78 -32.09 0.34
CA THR A 101 -28.33 -30.75 0.51
C THR A 101 -27.48 -29.95 1.49
N VAL A 102 -26.98 -28.80 1.04
CA VAL A 102 -26.11 -27.94 1.84
C VAL A 102 -26.98 -26.93 2.58
N ASP A 103 -26.89 -26.90 3.91
CA ASP A 103 -27.57 -25.91 4.75
C ASP A 103 -26.61 -24.86 5.35
N VAL A 104 -27.17 -23.72 5.76
CA VAL A 104 -26.40 -22.60 6.35
C VAL A 104 -25.70 -22.97 7.67
N ASN A 105 -26.24 -23.94 8.42
CA ASN A 105 -25.66 -24.38 9.68
C ASN A 105 -24.41 -25.25 9.44
N LEU A 106 -24.42 -26.13 8.44
CA LEU A 106 -23.26 -26.90 8.00
C LEU A 106 -22.15 -25.96 7.49
N ILE A 107 -22.49 -24.93 6.70
CA ILE A 107 -21.50 -23.94 6.23
C ILE A 107 -20.89 -23.19 7.41
N TYR A 108 -21.70 -22.60 8.29
CA TYR A 108 -21.20 -21.79 9.39
C TYR A 108 -20.40 -22.62 10.40
N ARG A 109 -20.94 -23.78 10.80
CA ARG A 109 -20.35 -24.67 11.81
C ARG A 109 -19.39 -25.71 11.25
N LEU A 110 -19.00 -25.63 9.97
CA LEU A 110 -18.04 -26.55 9.37
C LEU A 110 -16.80 -26.80 10.25
N PRO A 111 -16.15 -25.78 10.88
CA PRO A 111 -14.99 -26.03 11.74
C PRO A 111 -15.28 -26.93 12.96
N VAL A 112 -16.52 -26.92 13.46
CA VAL A 112 -16.97 -27.79 14.55
C VAL A 112 -17.23 -29.20 14.01
N HIS A 113 -17.92 -29.29 12.88
CA HIS A 113 -18.24 -30.55 12.21
C HIS A 113 -16.98 -31.31 11.78
N MET A 114 -15.94 -30.61 11.33
CA MET A 114 -14.67 -31.19 10.92
C MET A 114 -13.86 -31.78 12.10
N LYS A 115 -14.16 -31.39 13.35
CA LYS A 115 -13.56 -32.01 14.55
C LYS A 115 -14.30 -33.27 15.00
N ALA A 116 -15.51 -33.49 14.51
CA ALA A 116 -16.25 -34.71 14.81
C ALA A 116 -15.69 -35.88 14.00
N SER A 117 -15.97 -37.10 14.45
CA SER A 117 -15.67 -38.30 13.68
C SER A 117 -16.45 -38.34 12.37
N ALA A 118 -15.92 -39.04 11.36
CA ALA A 118 -16.57 -39.15 10.04
C ALA A 118 -18.01 -39.66 10.15
N ASN A 119 -18.28 -40.65 11.00
CA ASN A 119 -19.63 -41.18 11.23
C ASN A 119 -20.59 -40.14 11.82
N ASN A 120 -20.12 -39.34 12.79
CA ASN A 120 -20.91 -38.28 13.39
C ASN A 120 -21.17 -37.14 12.40
N PHE A 121 -20.24 -36.88 11.47
CA PHE A 121 -20.44 -35.95 10.38
C PHE A 121 -21.53 -36.45 9.43
N LYS A 122 -21.40 -37.68 8.91
CA LYS A 122 -22.38 -38.31 8.01
C LYS A 122 -23.81 -38.24 8.55
N ARG A 123 -24.00 -38.55 9.84
CA ARG A 123 -25.31 -38.46 10.52
C ARG A 123 -25.89 -37.05 10.54
N LYS A 124 -25.04 -36.03 10.64
CA LYS A 124 -25.46 -34.62 10.73
C LYS A 124 -25.65 -33.97 9.37
N SER A 125 -24.97 -34.46 8.34
CA SER A 125 -25.02 -33.95 6.97
C SER A 125 -25.85 -34.81 6.03
N ASN A 126 -26.57 -35.81 6.56
CA ASN A 126 -27.40 -36.76 5.82
C ASN A 126 -26.66 -37.49 4.68
N ILE A 127 -25.36 -37.76 4.87
CA ILE A 127 -24.60 -38.59 3.93
C ILE A 127 -24.90 -40.07 4.22
N PRO A 128 -25.20 -40.90 3.21
CA PRO A 128 -25.40 -42.33 3.39
C PRO A 128 -24.21 -43.00 4.10
N MET A 129 -24.47 -43.90 5.06
CA MET A 129 -23.40 -44.50 5.87
C MET A 129 -22.40 -45.33 5.05
N ASN A 130 -22.88 -45.91 3.96
CA ASN A 130 -22.13 -46.72 3.00
C ASN A 130 -21.21 -45.90 2.07
N GLU A 131 -21.44 -44.59 1.91
CA GLU A 131 -20.59 -43.75 1.07
C GLU A 131 -19.28 -43.37 1.77
N ASP A 132 -18.15 -43.43 1.07
CA ASP A 132 -16.87 -42.99 1.63
C ASP A 132 -16.56 -41.54 1.22
N ILE A 133 -16.55 -40.65 2.21
CA ILE A 133 -16.24 -39.23 2.05
C ILE A 133 -14.87 -39.03 1.39
N MET A 134 -13.90 -39.90 1.68
CA MET A 134 -12.55 -39.79 1.12
C MET A 134 -12.55 -40.11 -0.37
N THR A 135 -13.28 -41.15 -0.79
CA THR A 135 -13.42 -41.47 -2.21
C THR A 135 -14.09 -40.34 -2.98
N ASN A 136 -15.11 -39.71 -2.40
CA ASN A 136 -15.76 -38.54 -2.98
C ASN A 136 -14.77 -37.36 -3.14
N LEU A 137 -14.00 -37.03 -2.09
CA LEU A 137 -12.99 -35.98 -2.15
C LEU A 137 -11.91 -36.26 -3.20
N LEU A 138 -11.40 -37.49 -3.25
CA LEU A 138 -10.36 -37.89 -4.20
C LEU A 138 -10.87 -37.91 -5.64
N SER A 139 -12.15 -38.20 -5.89
CA SER A 139 -12.75 -38.19 -7.23
C SER A 139 -12.64 -36.84 -7.94
N HIS A 140 -12.42 -35.75 -7.19
CA HIS A 140 -12.25 -34.40 -7.70
C HIS A 140 -10.79 -34.00 -7.95
N ILE A 141 -9.83 -34.90 -7.75
CA ILE A 141 -8.41 -34.69 -8.05
C ILE A 141 -8.12 -35.23 -9.45
N ASN A 142 -7.43 -34.43 -10.27
CA ASN A 142 -6.96 -34.87 -11.58
C ASN A 142 -5.79 -35.85 -11.43
N ASN A 143 -5.72 -36.90 -12.27
CA ASN A 143 -4.62 -37.88 -12.30
C ASN A 143 -4.39 -38.64 -10.98
N ILE A 144 -5.42 -39.33 -10.49
CA ILE A 144 -5.32 -40.14 -9.28
C ILE A 144 -4.44 -41.37 -9.55
N ASN A 145 -3.33 -41.49 -8.82
CA ASN A 145 -2.61 -42.76 -8.70
C ASN A 145 -2.90 -43.37 -7.32
N LEU A 146 -3.98 -44.16 -7.25
CA LEU A 146 -4.50 -44.77 -6.03
C LEU A 146 -3.47 -45.67 -5.34
N ASP A 147 -2.53 -46.24 -6.10
CA ASP A 147 -1.51 -47.19 -5.61
C ASP A 147 -0.45 -46.54 -4.71
N SER A 148 -0.35 -45.20 -4.75
CA SER A 148 0.61 -44.41 -3.97
C SER A 148 0.06 -43.86 -2.65
N LEU A 149 -1.25 -43.98 -2.39
CA LEU A 149 -1.82 -43.49 -1.14
C LEU A 149 -1.52 -44.48 -0.01
N PRO A 150 -1.04 -44.02 1.15
CA PRO A 150 -1.13 -44.79 2.38
C PRO A 150 -2.59 -44.80 2.84
N LEU A 151 -3.47 -45.52 2.13
CA LEU A 151 -4.89 -45.75 2.46
C LEU A 151 -5.10 -46.46 3.82
N LYS A 152 -4.02 -46.81 4.52
CA LYS A 152 -4.01 -47.54 5.79
C LYS A 152 -4.53 -46.75 7.02
N LEU A 153 -5.18 -45.60 6.85
CA LEU A 153 -5.70 -44.80 7.96
C LEU A 153 -7.16 -44.34 7.79
N LEU A 154 -7.99 -45.17 7.15
CA LEU A 154 -9.45 -45.04 7.18
C LEU A 154 -10.01 -45.51 8.53
N ASP A 155 -9.71 -44.77 9.60
CA ASP A 155 -10.41 -44.99 10.87
C ASP A 155 -11.64 -44.05 10.94
N PRO A 156 -12.87 -44.59 10.88
CA PRO A 156 -14.10 -43.80 10.98
C PRO A 156 -14.26 -43.11 12.36
N LEU A 157 -13.44 -43.48 13.35
CA LEU A 157 -13.37 -42.83 14.66
C LEU A 157 -12.48 -41.58 14.67
N LEU A 158 -11.59 -41.42 13.69
CA LEU A 158 -10.74 -40.24 13.59
C LEU A 158 -11.55 -38.99 13.17
N PRO A 159 -11.10 -37.79 13.58
CA PRO A 159 -11.71 -36.53 13.16
C PRO A 159 -11.68 -36.37 11.63
N LEU A 160 -12.80 -35.92 11.06
CA LEU A 160 -12.93 -35.69 9.62
C LEU A 160 -11.87 -34.74 9.05
N PHE A 161 -11.38 -33.80 9.87
CA PHE A 161 -10.29 -32.90 9.46
C PHE A 161 -9.01 -33.64 9.08
N MET A 162 -8.65 -34.72 9.77
CA MET A 162 -7.40 -35.46 9.49
C MET A 162 -7.50 -36.16 8.13
N HIS A 163 -8.66 -36.75 7.88
CA HIS A 163 -9.04 -37.35 6.59
C HIS A 163 -8.94 -36.32 5.46
N TYR A 164 -9.62 -35.18 5.61
CA TYR A 164 -9.55 -34.09 4.64
C TYR A 164 -8.12 -33.56 4.43
N GLU A 165 -7.32 -33.39 5.49
CA GLU A 165 -5.95 -32.89 5.40
C GLU A 165 -5.07 -33.81 4.55
N GLN A 166 -5.25 -35.13 4.66
CA GLN A 166 -4.55 -36.11 3.83
C GLN A 166 -4.95 -36.03 2.36
N CYS A 167 -6.26 -35.94 2.06
CA CYS A 167 -6.73 -35.76 0.68
C CYS A 167 -6.22 -34.46 0.06
N PHE A 168 -6.29 -33.36 0.81
CA PHE A 168 -5.85 -32.07 0.33
C PHE A 168 -4.32 -32.04 0.15
N ALA A 169 -3.57 -32.67 1.05
CA ALA A 169 -2.13 -32.84 0.90
C ALA A 169 -1.76 -33.63 -0.36
N TYR A 170 -2.49 -34.72 -0.62
CA TYR A 170 -2.31 -35.53 -1.81
C TYR A 170 -2.58 -34.71 -3.08
N HIS A 171 -3.67 -33.94 -3.12
CA HIS A 171 -3.97 -33.02 -4.22
C HIS A 171 -2.81 -32.04 -4.49
N ILE A 172 -2.31 -31.37 -3.45
CA ILE A 172 -1.19 -30.43 -3.59
C ILE A 172 0.08 -31.13 -4.06
N ARG A 173 0.33 -32.36 -3.61
CA ARG A 173 1.47 -33.16 -4.07
C ARG A 173 1.35 -33.52 -5.56
N CYS A 174 0.17 -33.89 -6.02
CA CYS A 174 -0.08 -34.17 -7.44
C CYS A 174 0.12 -32.94 -8.32
N GLU A 175 -0.31 -31.76 -7.87
CA GLU A 175 -0.25 -30.52 -8.66
C GLU A 175 1.11 -29.82 -8.62
N LEU A 176 1.82 -29.88 -7.49
CA LEU A 176 3.05 -29.09 -7.25
C LEU A 176 4.30 -29.93 -6.97
N ASP A 177 4.21 -31.26 -6.92
CA ASP A 177 5.33 -32.15 -6.54
C ASP A 177 6.00 -31.74 -5.22
N ILE A 178 5.18 -31.40 -4.21
CA ILE A 178 5.65 -31.04 -2.87
C ILE A 178 5.59 -32.29 -1.98
N ILE A 179 6.75 -32.70 -1.46
CA ILE A 179 6.88 -33.89 -0.61
C ILE A 179 6.64 -33.56 0.88
N ASP A 180 6.92 -32.34 1.32
CA ASP A 180 6.85 -31.97 2.75
C ASP A 180 5.46 -31.46 3.18
N LEU A 181 4.76 -32.26 3.98
CA LEU A 181 3.47 -31.96 4.58
C LEU A 181 3.53 -30.77 5.57
N LYS A 182 4.68 -30.45 6.16
CA LYS A 182 4.82 -29.31 7.08
C LYS A 182 4.60 -27.97 6.38
N ALA A 183 4.87 -27.90 5.07
CA ALA A 183 4.59 -26.71 4.27
C ALA A 183 3.08 -26.43 4.13
N LEU A 184 2.23 -27.47 4.22
CA LEU A 184 0.78 -27.32 4.13
C LEU A 184 0.18 -26.66 5.38
N HIS A 185 0.80 -26.81 6.55
CA HIS A 185 0.40 -26.09 7.75
C HIS A 185 0.55 -24.56 7.62
N CYS A 186 1.34 -24.08 6.64
CA CYS A 186 1.47 -22.66 6.31
C CYS A 186 0.33 -22.14 5.40
N ILE A 187 -0.52 -23.01 4.83
CA ILE A 187 -1.69 -22.60 4.04
C ILE A 187 -2.71 -21.96 4.98
N GLY A 188 -2.89 -20.65 4.84
CA GLY A 188 -3.44 -19.76 5.85
C GLY A 188 -4.91 -19.95 6.21
N ARG A 189 -5.66 -20.85 5.57
CA ARG A 189 -7.07 -21.10 5.90
C ARG A 189 -7.44 -22.57 5.78
N LYS A 190 -7.94 -23.11 6.89
CA LYS A 190 -8.53 -24.45 6.99
C LYS A 190 -9.78 -24.56 6.09
N TYR A 191 -10.02 -25.74 5.51
CA TYR A 191 -11.24 -26.12 4.77
C TYR A 191 -11.38 -25.48 3.37
N LYS A 192 -10.49 -25.88 2.46
CA LYS A 192 -10.50 -25.52 1.04
C LYS A 192 -11.11 -26.61 0.18
N SER A 193 -11.88 -26.17 -0.80
CA SER A 193 -12.33 -27.05 -1.88
C SER A 193 -11.15 -27.44 -2.78
N ILE A 194 -11.09 -28.73 -3.10
CA ILE A 194 -10.11 -29.32 -4.02
C ILE A 194 -10.40 -28.82 -5.44
N ARG A 195 -11.67 -28.79 -5.85
CA ARG A 195 -12.10 -28.34 -7.17
C ARG A 195 -11.70 -26.90 -7.46
N LEU A 196 -11.91 -26.00 -6.50
CA LEU A 196 -11.53 -24.59 -6.65
C LEU A 196 -10.01 -24.40 -6.67
N SER A 197 -9.27 -25.17 -5.88
CA SER A 197 -7.80 -25.15 -5.87
C SER A 197 -7.24 -25.63 -7.21
N GLY A 198 -7.71 -26.77 -7.72
CA GLY A 198 -7.29 -27.30 -9.03
C GLY A 198 -7.56 -26.35 -10.18
N ARG A 199 -8.76 -25.75 -10.23
CA ARG A 199 -9.08 -24.71 -11.23
C ARG A 199 -8.15 -23.51 -11.13
N LEU A 200 -7.82 -23.07 -9.91
CA LEU A 200 -6.90 -21.95 -9.70
C LEU A 200 -5.48 -22.28 -10.16
N PHE A 201 -4.97 -23.48 -9.89
CA PHE A 201 -3.66 -23.91 -10.38
C PHE A 201 -3.61 -23.92 -11.91
N LYS A 202 -4.64 -24.48 -12.55
CA LYS A 202 -4.79 -24.48 -14.01
C LYS A 202 -4.78 -23.06 -14.57
N LEU A 203 -5.60 -22.17 -14.01
CA LEU A 203 -5.70 -20.77 -14.43
C LEU A 203 -4.35 -20.04 -14.36
N PHE A 204 -3.62 -20.19 -13.26
CA PHE A 204 -2.32 -19.55 -13.09
C PHE A 204 -1.22 -20.16 -13.99
N LYS A 205 -1.28 -21.47 -14.26
CA LYS A 205 -0.32 -22.15 -15.15
C LYS A 205 -0.56 -21.78 -16.62
N GLU A 206 -1.81 -21.85 -17.07
CA GLU A 206 -2.20 -21.66 -18.47
C GLU A 206 -2.35 -20.18 -18.85
N GLU A 207 -3.06 -19.38 -18.06
CA GLU A 207 -3.39 -17.99 -18.46
C GLU A 207 -2.39 -16.94 -17.95
N ILE A 208 -1.78 -17.18 -16.78
CA ILE A 208 -0.81 -16.24 -16.18
C ILE A 208 0.64 -16.64 -16.52
N GLY A 209 0.88 -17.88 -16.93
CA GLY A 209 2.21 -18.38 -17.31
C GLY A 209 3.14 -18.46 -16.10
N VAL A 210 2.65 -19.07 -15.03
CA VAL A 210 3.36 -19.26 -13.76
C VAL A 210 3.86 -20.70 -13.63
N ASP A 211 5.09 -20.86 -13.17
CA ASP A 211 5.74 -22.15 -12.95
C ASP A 211 5.38 -22.75 -11.57
N GLU A 212 5.59 -24.06 -11.42
CA GLU A 212 5.28 -24.78 -10.19
C GLU A 212 6.08 -24.27 -8.98
N ASN A 213 7.33 -23.85 -9.20
CA ASN A 213 8.17 -23.27 -8.15
C ASN A 213 7.60 -21.97 -7.58
N TYR A 214 6.89 -21.19 -8.39
CA TYR A 214 6.25 -19.96 -7.92
C TYR A 214 5.16 -20.24 -6.87
N PHE A 215 4.38 -21.31 -7.04
CA PHE A 215 3.38 -21.72 -6.06
C PHE A 215 4.02 -22.28 -4.79
N LYS A 216 5.11 -23.05 -4.91
CA LYS A 216 5.89 -23.53 -3.75
C LYS A 216 6.29 -22.35 -2.84
N CYS A 217 6.73 -21.25 -3.44
CA CYS A 217 7.10 -20.04 -2.71
C CYS A 217 5.91 -19.18 -2.24
N ARG A 218 4.68 -19.42 -2.74
CA ARG A 218 3.50 -18.58 -2.50
C ARG A 218 2.23 -19.40 -2.29
N LEU A 219 2.27 -20.32 -1.33
CA LEU A 219 1.13 -21.19 -1.00
C LEU A 219 -0.16 -20.45 -0.59
N TYR A 220 -0.09 -19.17 -0.21
CA TYR A 220 -1.27 -18.33 0.02
C TYR A 220 -2.13 -18.10 -1.23
N ILE A 221 -1.63 -18.43 -2.43
CA ILE A 221 -2.42 -18.34 -3.66
C ILE A 221 -3.60 -19.31 -3.61
N SER A 222 -3.45 -20.48 -2.99
CA SER A 222 -4.57 -21.42 -2.79
C SER A 222 -5.73 -20.84 -1.96
N ASP A 223 -5.56 -19.66 -1.34
CA ASP A 223 -6.64 -18.94 -0.67
C ASP A 223 -7.52 -18.08 -1.58
N MET A 224 -7.15 -17.92 -2.85
CA MET A 224 -7.86 -17.06 -3.82
C MET A 224 -9.04 -17.79 -4.46
N CYS A 225 -9.99 -17.02 -5.00
CA CYS A 225 -11.11 -17.57 -5.75
C CYS A 225 -10.80 -17.48 -7.26
N PRO A 226 -10.88 -18.58 -8.02
CA PRO A 226 -10.59 -18.57 -9.46
C PRO A 226 -11.47 -17.57 -10.22
N ASP A 227 -12.78 -17.52 -9.92
CA ASP A 227 -13.71 -16.56 -10.55
C ASP A 227 -13.29 -15.10 -10.39
N ASN A 228 -12.66 -14.73 -9.26
CA ASN A 228 -12.20 -13.35 -9.08
C ASN A 228 -11.01 -13.03 -9.99
N VAL A 229 -10.14 -14.02 -10.20
CA VAL A 229 -8.97 -13.89 -11.08
C VAL A 229 -9.43 -13.78 -12.53
N GLU A 230 -10.35 -14.65 -12.96
CA GLU A 230 -10.96 -14.60 -14.30
C GLU A 230 -11.68 -13.26 -14.53
N TYR A 231 -12.55 -12.86 -13.59
CA TYR A 231 -13.25 -11.58 -13.67
C TYR A 231 -12.30 -10.39 -13.75
N MET A 232 -11.17 -10.44 -13.03
CA MET A 232 -10.13 -9.41 -13.11
C MET A 232 -9.44 -9.38 -14.48
N LEU A 233 -9.13 -10.55 -15.05
CA LEU A 233 -8.49 -10.67 -16.35
C LEU A 233 -9.42 -10.18 -17.47
N GLU A 234 -10.69 -10.56 -17.43
CA GLU A 234 -11.73 -10.11 -18.37
C GLU A 234 -11.98 -8.60 -18.25
N SER A 235 -12.19 -8.11 -17.02
CA SER A 235 -12.57 -6.71 -16.78
C SER A 235 -11.47 -5.71 -17.12
N LEU A 236 -10.20 -6.14 -17.09
CA LEU A 236 -9.02 -5.30 -17.31
C LEU A 236 -8.18 -5.74 -18.52
N GLU A 237 -8.70 -6.57 -19.42
CA GLU A 237 -7.93 -7.20 -20.50
C GLU A 237 -7.06 -6.21 -21.30
N ASN A 238 -7.62 -5.04 -21.61
CA ASN A 238 -6.99 -4.00 -22.42
C ASN A 238 -6.38 -2.85 -21.59
N ILE A 239 -6.30 -3.00 -20.27
CA ILE A 239 -5.86 -1.94 -19.36
C ILE A 239 -4.48 -2.28 -18.80
N GLN A 240 -3.57 -1.31 -18.82
CA GLN A 240 -2.25 -1.45 -18.20
C GLN A 240 -2.27 -0.90 -16.77
N ILE A 241 -1.67 -1.64 -15.84
CA ILE A 241 -1.44 -1.19 -14.46
C ILE A 241 -0.03 -0.62 -14.42
N GLY A 242 0.08 0.70 -14.52
CA GLY A 242 1.37 1.35 -14.72
C GLY A 242 1.88 1.08 -16.13
N SER A 243 2.98 0.32 -16.25
CA SER A 243 3.50 -0.14 -17.55
C SER A 243 3.41 -1.66 -17.72
N LEU A 244 2.71 -2.34 -16.80
CA LEU A 244 2.57 -3.79 -16.80
C LEU A 244 1.20 -4.20 -17.35
N THR A 245 1.17 -5.32 -18.04
CA THR A 245 -0.10 -6.02 -18.32
C THR A 245 -0.70 -6.54 -17.01
N VAL A 246 -2.01 -6.74 -16.97
CA VAL A 246 -2.70 -7.27 -15.77
C VAL A 246 -2.12 -8.63 -15.37
N ARG A 247 -1.80 -9.49 -16.35
CA ARG A 247 -1.17 -10.80 -16.12
C ARG A 247 0.17 -10.66 -15.39
N GLU A 248 1.03 -9.75 -15.85
CA GLU A 248 2.31 -9.47 -15.19
C GLU A 248 2.15 -8.86 -13.80
N ALA A 249 1.17 -7.97 -13.62
CA ALA A 249 0.86 -7.37 -12.33
C ALA A 249 0.41 -8.44 -11.32
N ILE A 250 -0.48 -9.36 -11.72
CA ILE A 250 -0.91 -10.50 -10.89
C ILE A 250 0.28 -11.43 -10.61
N LYS A 251 1.14 -11.71 -11.60
CA LYS A 251 2.36 -12.50 -11.42
C LYS A 251 3.33 -11.86 -10.42
N LYS A 252 3.45 -10.53 -10.36
CA LYS A 252 4.24 -9.86 -9.32
C LYS A 252 3.53 -9.87 -7.97
N LYS A 253 2.22 -9.63 -7.96
CA LYS A 253 1.41 -9.51 -6.74
C LYS A 253 0.03 -10.15 -6.93
N PRO A 254 -0.12 -11.45 -6.60
CA PRO A 254 -1.36 -12.19 -6.83
C PRO A 254 -2.59 -11.58 -6.14
N GLN A 255 -2.39 -10.90 -5.01
CA GLN A 255 -3.44 -10.26 -4.22
C GLN A 255 -4.24 -9.22 -5.01
N ILE A 256 -3.68 -8.68 -6.10
CA ILE A 256 -4.38 -7.75 -7.00
C ILE A 256 -5.68 -8.37 -7.51
N SER A 257 -5.68 -9.67 -7.83
CA SER A 257 -6.88 -10.40 -8.30
C SER A 257 -8.05 -10.44 -7.32
N GLN A 258 -7.85 -10.06 -6.06
CA GLN A 258 -8.91 -10.04 -5.05
C GLN A 258 -9.57 -8.67 -4.92
N TYR A 259 -9.03 -7.65 -5.57
CA TYR A 259 -9.55 -6.30 -5.53
C TYR A 259 -10.64 -6.11 -6.58
N ASP A 260 -11.43 -5.06 -6.40
CA ASP A 260 -12.49 -4.69 -7.33
C ASP A 260 -11.88 -4.06 -8.60
N PRO A 261 -12.13 -4.63 -9.80
CA PRO A 261 -11.60 -4.10 -11.06
C PRO A 261 -12.05 -2.66 -11.33
N GLU A 262 -13.30 -2.32 -11.00
CA GLU A 262 -13.83 -0.97 -11.24
C GLU A 262 -13.14 0.08 -10.38
N ASN A 263 -12.91 -0.20 -9.09
CA ASN A 263 -12.08 0.65 -8.24
C ASN A 263 -10.65 0.82 -8.79
N ILE A 264 -10.06 -0.22 -9.38
CA ILE A 264 -8.73 -0.11 -10.01
C ILE A 264 -8.78 0.79 -11.25
N LYS A 265 -9.80 0.66 -12.12
CA LYS A 265 -9.97 1.57 -13.27
C LYS A 265 -10.03 3.03 -12.82
N GLN A 266 -10.81 3.32 -11.79
CA GLN A 266 -10.93 4.65 -11.22
C GLN A 266 -9.61 5.16 -10.64
N LEU A 267 -8.87 4.32 -9.91
CA LEU A 267 -7.54 4.67 -9.41
C LEU A 267 -6.55 4.97 -10.54
N LEU A 268 -6.51 4.15 -11.59
CA LEU A 268 -5.63 4.36 -12.74
C LEU A 268 -5.94 5.67 -13.46
N GLN A 269 -7.23 6.03 -13.57
CA GLN A 269 -7.64 7.32 -14.09
C GLN A 269 -7.15 8.46 -13.20
N SER A 270 -7.30 8.36 -11.88
CA SER A 270 -6.76 9.36 -10.95
C SER A 270 -5.25 9.48 -11.01
N PHE A 271 -4.51 8.39 -11.18
CA PHE A 271 -3.05 8.44 -11.31
C PHE A 271 -2.63 9.29 -12.51
N LYS A 272 -3.36 9.17 -13.64
CA LYS A 272 -3.16 10.03 -14.80
C LYS A 272 -3.51 11.49 -14.49
N THR A 273 -4.64 11.76 -13.84
CA THR A 273 -5.06 13.12 -13.47
C THR A 273 -4.05 13.84 -12.57
N TYR A 274 -3.43 13.11 -11.64
CA TYR A 274 -2.43 13.65 -10.72
C TYR A 274 -0.98 13.56 -11.25
N GLY A 275 -0.77 13.17 -12.50
CA GLY A 275 0.56 13.10 -13.13
C GLY A 275 1.50 12.07 -12.50
N ILE A 276 0.98 10.99 -11.93
CA ILE A 276 1.79 9.95 -11.29
C ILE A 276 2.46 9.09 -12.37
N PRO A 277 3.79 8.95 -12.38
CA PRO A 277 4.47 8.22 -13.44
C PRO A 277 4.16 6.72 -13.36
N PRO A 278 4.03 6.02 -14.50
CA PRO A 278 3.77 4.57 -14.54
C PRO A 278 4.78 3.74 -13.73
N ILE A 279 6.03 4.19 -13.69
CA ILE A 279 7.12 3.56 -12.94
C ILE A 279 6.82 3.54 -11.43
N ALA A 280 6.17 4.57 -10.90
CA ALA A 280 5.75 4.63 -9.49
C ALA A 280 4.76 3.49 -9.18
N VAL A 281 3.78 3.31 -10.06
CA VAL A 281 2.74 2.27 -9.93
C VAL A 281 3.37 0.88 -9.97
N ASN A 282 4.32 0.65 -10.87
CA ASN A 282 5.04 -0.62 -10.97
C ASN A 282 5.82 -0.98 -9.70
N ARG A 283 6.45 0.02 -9.06
CA ARG A 283 7.17 -0.16 -7.79
C ARG A 283 6.22 -0.39 -6.62
N CYS A 284 5.01 0.17 -6.70
CA CYS A 284 4.05 0.20 -5.60
C CYS A 284 2.68 -0.39 -5.99
N LEU A 285 2.64 -1.62 -6.51
CA LEU A 285 1.39 -2.28 -6.90
C LEU A 285 0.37 -2.43 -5.75
N GLN A 286 0.83 -2.35 -4.50
CA GLN A 286 -0.04 -2.38 -3.32
C GLN A 286 -1.02 -1.21 -3.25
N VAL A 287 -0.76 -0.11 -3.98
CA VAL A 287 -1.68 1.03 -4.08
C VAL A 287 -3.07 0.61 -4.57
N CYS A 288 -3.17 -0.44 -5.40
CA CYS A 288 -4.43 -0.95 -5.93
C CYS A 288 -5.38 -1.48 -4.84
N LYS A 289 -4.88 -1.70 -3.62
CA LYS A 289 -5.69 -2.07 -2.45
C LYS A 289 -6.53 -0.91 -1.94
N LEU A 290 -6.11 0.34 -2.18
CA LEU A 290 -6.81 1.52 -1.66
C LEU A 290 -8.15 1.70 -2.37
N LYS A 291 -9.12 2.26 -1.66
CA LYS A 291 -10.33 2.77 -2.28
C LYS A 291 -10.01 4.09 -2.99
N HIS A 292 -10.62 4.30 -4.15
CA HIS A 292 -10.48 5.51 -4.94
C HIS A 292 -10.75 6.80 -4.12
N GLU A 293 -11.81 6.81 -3.30
CA GLU A 293 -12.15 7.94 -2.43
C GLU A 293 -11.03 8.29 -1.43
N VAL A 294 -10.46 7.26 -0.79
CA VAL A 294 -9.38 7.41 0.19
C VAL A 294 -8.12 7.92 -0.50
N PHE A 295 -7.83 7.43 -1.70
CA PHE A 295 -6.72 7.92 -2.50
C PHE A 295 -6.88 9.42 -2.81
N ILE A 296 -8.05 9.86 -3.29
CA ILE A 296 -8.31 11.27 -3.57
C ILE A 296 -8.17 12.12 -2.30
N GLN A 297 -8.74 11.67 -1.19
CA GLN A 297 -8.65 12.40 0.08
C GLN A 297 -7.19 12.59 0.52
N ARG A 298 -6.40 11.50 0.52
CA ARG A 298 -4.98 11.55 0.89
C ARG A 298 -4.15 12.38 -0.07
N MET A 299 -4.47 12.35 -1.37
CA MET A 299 -3.83 13.20 -2.37
C MET A 299 -4.13 14.68 -2.14
N LYS A 300 -5.39 15.04 -1.88
CA LYS A 300 -5.77 16.43 -1.56
C LYS A 300 -5.08 16.93 -0.28
N GLN A 301 -5.02 16.08 0.75
CA GLN A 301 -4.27 16.37 1.97
C GLN A 301 -2.80 16.65 1.63
N LEU A 302 -2.16 15.77 0.85
CA LEU A 302 -0.76 15.97 0.48
C LEU A 302 -0.56 17.27 -0.32
N LEU A 303 -1.35 17.48 -1.38
CA LEU A 303 -1.25 18.65 -2.27
C LEU A 303 -1.56 19.98 -1.59
N SER A 304 -2.24 19.99 -0.45
CA SER A 304 -2.44 21.21 0.34
C SER A 304 -1.13 21.85 0.83
N PHE A 305 0.00 21.14 0.69
CA PHE A 305 1.31 21.59 1.15
C PHE A 305 2.22 21.97 -0.02
N PRO A 306 2.76 23.21 -0.06
CA PRO A 306 3.53 23.74 -1.20
C PRO A 306 4.78 22.89 -1.51
N ASP A 307 5.47 22.40 -0.48
CA ASP A 307 6.70 21.59 -0.61
C ASP A 307 6.46 20.20 -1.21
N THR A 308 5.22 19.74 -1.24
CA THR A 308 4.84 18.38 -1.70
C THR A 308 4.48 18.34 -3.18
N SER A 309 4.29 19.50 -3.82
CA SER A 309 4.05 19.60 -5.26
C SER A 309 5.17 18.91 -6.05
N LEU A 310 6.42 19.04 -5.57
CA LEU A 310 7.61 18.37 -6.11
C LEU A 310 7.59 16.85 -5.93
N TRP A 311 6.83 16.33 -4.98
CA TRP A 311 6.80 14.89 -4.65
C TRP A 311 5.84 14.11 -5.53
N THR A 312 4.89 14.77 -6.20
CA THR A 312 3.94 14.12 -7.12
C THR A 312 4.65 13.34 -8.22
N LYS A 313 5.78 13.87 -8.71
CA LYS A 313 6.65 13.26 -9.72
C LYS A 313 7.57 12.17 -9.17
N ASN A 314 7.67 12.02 -7.84
CA ASN A 314 8.57 11.05 -7.23
C ASN A 314 7.97 9.64 -7.28
N PRO A 315 8.72 8.60 -7.68
CA PRO A 315 8.21 7.22 -7.73
C PRO A 315 7.75 6.66 -6.37
N GLN A 316 8.18 7.24 -5.25
CA GLN A 316 7.78 6.83 -3.90
C GLN A 316 6.50 7.49 -3.40
N ILE A 317 5.87 8.39 -4.18
CA ILE A 317 4.63 9.09 -3.81
C ILE A 317 3.52 8.13 -3.38
N LEU A 318 3.40 6.98 -4.05
CA LEU A 318 2.40 5.97 -3.74
C LEU A 318 2.66 5.27 -2.40
N HIS A 319 3.93 5.14 -2.00
CA HIS A 319 4.28 4.61 -0.68
C HIS A 319 3.95 5.59 0.44
N ILE A 320 4.02 6.90 0.16
CA ILE A 320 3.46 7.91 1.04
C ILE A 320 1.98 7.59 1.16
N ILE A 321 1.18 7.74 0.09
CA ILE A 321 -0.28 7.64 0.12
C ILE A 321 -0.80 6.33 0.77
N LEU A 322 -0.09 5.22 0.63
CA LEU A 322 -0.42 3.97 1.30
C LEU A 322 -0.38 4.04 2.84
N ASN A 323 0.53 4.83 3.40
CA ASN A 323 0.67 4.97 4.85
C ASN A 323 -0.56 5.66 5.46
N GLU A 324 -1.17 5.00 6.43
CA GLU A 324 -2.41 5.48 7.08
C GLU A 324 -2.14 6.69 7.98
N ASN A 325 -0.92 6.80 8.53
CA ASN A 325 -0.58 7.78 9.57
C ASN A 325 -0.13 9.14 8.99
N ILE A 326 -0.29 9.38 7.69
CA ILE A 326 0.22 10.62 7.07
C ILE A 326 -0.45 11.86 7.64
N GLY A 327 -1.78 11.83 7.75
CA GLY A 327 -2.55 12.97 8.26
C GLY A 327 -2.04 13.37 9.64
N GLU A 328 -1.99 12.41 10.58
CA GLU A 328 -1.50 12.62 11.94
C GLU A 328 -0.05 13.13 11.99
N ARG A 329 0.83 12.61 11.12
CA ARG A 329 2.22 13.04 11.07
C ARG A 329 2.37 14.46 10.55
N ILE A 330 1.60 14.83 9.54
CA ILE A 330 1.64 16.18 9.00
C ILE A 330 1.00 17.17 9.98
N ASP A 331 -0.12 16.82 10.60
CA ASP A 331 -0.75 17.67 11.61
C ASP A 331 0.18 17.87 12.82
N TYR A 332 0.88 16.82 13.27
CA TYR A 332 1.92 16.96 14.30
C TYR A 332 3.05 17.92 13.89
N LEU A 333 3.56 17.80 12.66
CA LEU A 333 4.60 18.70 12.15
C LEU A 333 4.12 20.16 12.03
N ARG A 334 2.82 20.36 11.81
CA ARG A 334 2.17 21.67 11.78
C ARG A 334 2.10 22.27 13.18
N GLU A 335 1.67 21.50 14.16
CA GLU A 335 1.56 21.94 15.56
C GLU A 335 2.90 22.42 16.13
N ILE A 336 3.99 21.71 15.82
CA ILE A 336 5.34 22.07 16.28
C ILE A 336 6.02 23.15 15.42
N GLY A 337 5.40 23.61 14.33
CA GLY A 337 5.98 24.64 13.45
C GLY A 337 7.17 24.19 12.59
N HIS A 338 7.52 22.90 12.59
CA HIS A 338 8.65 22.32 11.85
C HIS A 338 8.27 21.84 10.44
N MET A 339 7.35 22.54 9.78
CA MET A 339 6.87 22.17 8.44
C MET A 339 7.99 22.16 7.38
N LYS A 340 9.04 22.97 7.56
CA LYS A 340 10.23 22.96 6.69
C LYS A 340 11.05 21.67 6.76
N TRP A 341 10.77 20.80 7.73
CA TRP A 341 11.52 19.56 7.97
C TRP A 341 10.83 18.32 7.39
N ILE A 342 9.68 18.49 6.72
CA ILE A 342 8.98 17.35 6.14
C ILE A 342 9.84 16.75 5.03
N ASN A 343 10.22 15.49 5.23
CA ASN A 343 10.89 14.67 4.24
C ASN A 343 10.00 13.47 3.91
N MET A 344 10.00 13.06 2.64
CA MET A 344 9.32 11.85 2.18
C MET A 344 9.64 10.63 3.05
N ARG A 345 10.90 10.46 3.48
CA ARG A 345 11.29 9.37 4.39
C ARG A 345 10.60 9.46 5.74
N LEU A 346 10.43 10.66 6.30
CA LEU A 346 9.76 10.85 7.58
C LEU A 346 8.28 10.42 7.48
N LEU A 347 7.63 10.77 6.37
CA LEU A 347 6.24 10.37 6.10
C LEU A 347 6.09 8.87 5.83
N ILE A 348 7.04 8.23 5.14
CA ILE A 348 7.01 6.78 4.85
C ILE A 348 7.45 5.93 6.05
N SER A 349 8.25 6.49 6.97
CA SER A 349 8.93 5.73 8.02
C SER A 349 7.99 4.93 8.95
N ASN A 350 8.54 3.96 9.68
CA ASN A 350 7.79 3.26 10.71
C ASN A 350 7.55 4.15 11.95
N ASP A 351 6.53 3.85 12.73
CA ASP A 351 6.17 4.64 13.92
C ASP A 351 7.30 4.73 14.95
N SER A 352 8.15 3.69 15.05
CA SER A 352 9.33 3.72 15.93
C SER A 352 10.37 4.75 15.49
N TYR A 353 10.55 4.95 14.18
CA TYR A 353 11.46 5.97 13.63
C TYR A 353 10.86 7.36 13.81
N PHE A 354 9.56 7.51 13.56
CA PHE A 354 8.87 8.78 13.79
C PHE A 354 8.87 9.17 15.28
N ALA A 355 8.70 8.22 16.19
CA ALA A 355 8.78 8.47 17.63
C ALA A 355 10.18 8.89 18.10
N LYS A 356 11.25 8.39 17.47
CA LYS A 356 12.62 8.90 17.69
C LYS A 356 12.77 10.34 17.21
N PHE A 357 12.25 10.65 16.02
CA PHE A 357 12.22 12.02 15.52
C PHE A 357 11.46 12.97 16.48
N LYS A 358 10.34 12.53 17.07
CA LYS A 358 9.62 13.33 18.07
C LYS A 358 10.45 13.64 19.33
N LYS A 359 11.36 12.76 19.71
CA LYS A 359 12.18 12.89 20.93
C LYS A 359 13.46 13.68 20.70
N ASP A 360 14.10 13.45 19.56
CA ASP A 360 15.46 13.92 19.32
C ASP A 360 15.51 15.16 18.40
N GLU A 361 14.39 15.55 17.76
CA GLU A 361 14.27 16.64 16.76
C GLU A 361 15.27 16.61 15.59
N ILE A 362 16.08 15.55 15.49
CA ILE A 362 17.10 15.38 14.47
C ILE A 362 16.55 14.41 13.44
N ALA A 363 16.43 14.86 12.19
CA ALA A 363 16.24 13.96 11.05
C ALA A 363 17.60 13.36 10.65
N PRO A 364 17.87 12.05 10.87
CA PRO A 364 19.18 11.50 10.62
C PRO A 364 19.42 11.22 9.13
N SER A 365 20.67 11.52 8.73
CA SER A 365 21.48 10.98 7.63
C SER A 365 21.16 11.27 6.15
N ASN A 366 19.91 11.44 5.69
CA ASN A 366 19.68 11.54 4.24
C ASN A 366 19.81 12.93 3.62
N LYS A 367 19.85 13.98 4.44
CA LYS A 367 19.89 15.37 3.94
C LYS A 367 21.15 15.66 3.13
N ARG A 368 22.29 15.05 3.50
CA ARG A 368 23.56 15.16 2.77
C ARG A 368 23.41 14.68 1.32
N THR A 369 22.70 13.57 1.11
CA THR A 369 22.46 13.00 -0.23
C THR A 369 21.60 13.93 -1.09
N TYR A 370 20.53 14.50 -0.53
CA TYR A 370 19.67 15.44 -1.26
C TYR A 370 20.38 16.75 -1.62
N VAL A 371 21.11 17.33 -0.66
CA VAL A 371 21.97 18.50 -0.90
C VAL A 371 22.98 18.19 -2.01
N ARG A 372 23.58 17.00 -1.99
CA ARG A 372 24.49 16.54 -3.03
C ARG A 372 23.80 16.48 -4.40
N CYS A 373 22.56 16.00 -4.49
CA CYS A 373 21.80 15.99 -5.74
C CYS A 373 21.51 17.41 -6.26
N ILE A 374 21.12 18.35 -5.38
CA ILE A 374 20.88 19.74 -5.77
C ILE A 374 22.16 20.38 -6.30
N ILE A 375 23.28 20.24 -5.57
CA ILE A 375 24.58 20.77 -5.98
C ILE A 375 25.02 20.14 -7.31
N TYR A 376 24.89 18.82 -7.46
CA TYR A 376 25.25 18.13 -8.69
C TYR A 376 24.45 18.67 -9.90
N LYS A 377 23.13 18.83 -9.74
CA LYS A 377 22.26 19.34 -10.80
C LYS A 377 22.59 20.79 -11.18
N GLU A 378 22.79 21.64 -10.19
CA GLU A 378 22.83 23.09 -10.43
C GLU A 378 24.23 23.65 -10.71
N ILE A 379 25.27 23.04 -10.15
CA ILE A 379 26.66 23.49 -10.25
C ILE A 379 27.46 22.64 -11.23
N GLY A 380 27.05 21.38 -11.46
CA GLY A 380 27.73 20.43 -12.34
C GLY A 380 29.04 19.89 -11.75
N SER A 381 29.37 18.64 -12.08
CA SER A 381 30.52 17.86 -11.56
C SER A 381 30.35 17.32 -10.13
N ASN A 382 31.02 16.18 -9.83
CA ASN A 382 30.99 15.55 -8.51
C ASN A 382 31.85 16.34 -7.51
N ARG A 383 31.29 17.42 -6.96
CA ARG A 383 31.94 18.32 -6.00
C ARG A 383 31.60 17.92 -4.55
N ASP A 384 32.01 16.71 -4.17
CA ASP A 384 31.85 16.22 -2.79
C ASP A 384 32.56 17.15 -1.77
N ASP A 385 33.59 17.88 -2.21
CA ASP A 385 34.28 18.96 -1.49
C ASP A 385 33.34 20.10 -1.07
N ILE A 386 32.43 20.51 -1.95
CA ILE A 386 31.47 21.59 -1.68
C ILE A 386 30.42 21.13 -0.67
N VAL A 387 29.94 19.89 -0.81
CA VAL A 387 29.01 19.30 0.16
C VAL A 387 29.67 19.25 1.53
N GLU A 388 30.92 18.80 1.61
CA GLU A 388 31.67 18.77 2.85
C GLU A 388 31.84 20.17 3.46
N LEU A 389 32.16 21.18 2.63
CA LEU A 389 32.25 22.57 3.07
C LEU A 389 30.92 23.04 3.66
N LEU A 390 29.79 22.78 2.98
CA LEU A 390 28.46 23.16 3.45
C LEU A 390 28.12 22.48 4.78
N THR A 391 28.50 21.21 4.96
CA THR A 391 28.22 20.47 6.20
C THR A 391 28.97 20.99 7.43
N ARG A 392 29.97 21.87 7.26
CA ARG A 392 30.64 22.54 8.37
C ARG A 392 29.74 23.55 9.08
N HIS A 393 28.69 24.03 8.43
CA HIS A 393 27.77 25.00 9.03
C HIS A 393 26.86 24.30 10.07
N PRO A 394 26.74 24.77 11.32
CA PRO A 394 26.05 24.05 12.41
C PRO A 394 24.61 23.67 12.08
N TYR A 395 23.91 24.51 11.30
CA TYR A 395 22.51 24.30 10.93
C TYR A 395 22.27 23.90 9.47
N TRP A 396 23.29 23.40 8.74
CA TRP A 396 23.12 22.95 7.36
C TRP A 396 21.97 21.94 7.21
N ASN A 397 21.78 21.10 8.24
CA ASN A 397 20.75 20.07 8.28
C ASN A 397 19.36 20.60 8.69
N ARG A 398 19.19 21.89 9.01
CA ARG A 398 17.89 22.48 9.43
C ARG A 398 17.18 23.34 8.37
N VAL A 399 17.89 23.81 7.34
CA VAL A 399 17.33 24.66 6.26
C VAL A 399 16.44 23.89 5.26
N SER A 400 15.34 24.45 4.74
CA SER A 400 14.51 23.74 3.74
C SER A 400 15.29 23.47 2.44
N PHE A 401 14.99 22.36 1.76
CA PHE A 401 15.56 22.06 0.43
C PHE A 401 15.13 23.09 -0.62
N LEU A 402 13.90 23.61 -0.51
CA LEU A 402 13.39 24.66 -1.39
C LEU A 402 14.14 25.98 -1.17
N ASP A 403 14.37 26.34 0.09
CA ASP A 403 15.15 27.55 0.43
C ASP A 403 16.56 27.46 -0.20
N ILE A 404 17.23 26.31 -0.06
CA ILE A 404 18.55 26.07 -0.67
C ILE A 404 18.49 26.18 -2.20
N TYR A 405 17.49 25.55 -2.83
CA TYR A 405 17.34 25.56 -4.28
C TYR A 405 17.07 26.97 -4.82
N TYR A 406 16.11 27.69 -4.25
CA TYR A 406 15.74 29.04 -4.69
C TYR A 406 16.85 30.06 -4.45
N THR A 407 17.54 29.99 -3.30
CA THR A 407 18.67 30.86 -3.04
C THR A 407 19.82 30.58 -4.03
N LEU A 408 20.05 29.30 -4.38
CA LEU A 408 21.06 28.94 -5.37
C LEU A 408 20.69 29.44 -6.78
N GLN A 409 19.43 29.34 -7.21
CA GLN A 409 18.97 29.92 -8.48
C GLN A 409 19.17 31.43 -8.50
N PHE A 410 18.71 32.11 -7.44
CA PHE A 410 18.87 33.56 -7.29
C PHE A 410 20.34 34.01 -7.39
N LEU A 411 21.27 33.28 -6.75
CA LEU A 411 22.68 33.60 -6.84
C LEU A 411 23.25 33.33 -8.25
N LYS A 412 22.80 32.28 -8.94
CA LYS A 412 23.23 31.95 -10.31
C LYS A 412 22.81 33.01 -11.33
N GLU A 413 21.71 33.70 -11.10
CA GLU A 413 21.25 34.81 -11.95
C GLU A 413 22.21 36.02 -11.91
N ARG A 414 22.97 36.19 -10.82
CA ARG A 414 23.78 37.40 -10.56
C ARG A 414 25.29 37.16 -10.48
N PHE A 415 25.73 35.94 -10.18
CA PHE A 415 27.13 35.62 -9.91
C PHE A 415 27.60 34.38 -10.67
N HIS A 416 28.90 34.31 -10.97
CA HIS A 416 29.48 33.11 -11.55
C HIS A 416 29.55 31.98 -10.52
N ILE A 417 29.36 30.75 -11.00
CA ILE A 417 29.36 29.52 -10.19
C ILE A 417 30.62 29.41 -9.32
N LYS A 418 31.79 29.80 -9.84
CA LYS A 418 33.05 29.75 -9.09
C LYS A 418 33.00 30.61 -7.82
N ASP A 419 32.41 31.80 -7.90
CA ASP A 419 32.30 32.74 -6.77
C ASP A 419 31.28 32.25 -5.73
N ILE A 420 30.19 31.62 -6.20
CA ILE A 420 29.18 30.98 -5.35
C ILE A 420 29.81 29.81 -4.59
N CYS A 421 30.60 28.96 -5.26
CA CYS A 421 31.27 27.82 -4.62
C CYS A 421 32.23 28.25 -3.50
N CYS A 422 32.95 29.37 -3.69
CA CYS A 422 33.81 29.93 -2.64
C CYS A 422 33.03 30.40 -1.41
N ASN A 423 31.76 30.77 -1.57
CA ASN A 423 30.89 31.31 -0.53
C ASN A 423 29.62 30.47 -0.34
N ILE A 424 29.74 29.14 -0.48
CA ILE A 424 28.58 28.25 -0.61
C ILE A 424 27.62 28.33 0.58
N HIS A 425 28.09 28.69 1.77
CA HIS A 425 27.24 28.80 2.96
C HIS A 425 26.11 29.81 2.79
N LEU A 426 26.22 30.79 1.90
CA LEU A 426 25.14 31.75 1.59
C LEU A 426 23.83 31.05 1.17
N ILE A 427 23.89 29.89 0.52
CA ILE A 427 22.68 29.17 0.08
C ILE A 427 21.80 28.72 1.25
N LEU A 428 22.34 28.70 2.48
CA LEU A 428 21.61 28.34 3.69
C LEU A 428 20.79 29.49 4.26
N TYR A 429 21.04 30.73 3.80
CA TYR A 429 20.42 31.93 4.36
C TYR A 429 19.15 32.31 3.59
N PRO A 430 18.20 33.00 4.25
CA PRO A 430 16.99 33.46 3.60
C PRO A 430 17.31 34.40 2.43
N ARG A 431 16.74 34.13 1.26
CA ARG A 431 16.89 34.95 0.05
C ARG A 431 16.64 36.44 0.32
N SER A 432 15.59 36.78 1.07
CA SER A 432 15.24 38.17 1.39
C SER A 432 16.32 38.90 2.21
N ALA A 433 17.03 38.18 3.08
CA ALA A 433 18.12 38.75 3.86
C ALA A 433 19.31 39.06 2.93
N ILE A 434 19.65 38.09 2.07
CA ILE A 434 20.73 38.22 1.09
C ILE A 434 20.48 39.41 0.16
N GLU A 435 19.30 39.50 -0.45
CA GLU A 435 18.90 40.61 -1.32
C GLU A 435 19.08 41.97 -0.63
N ALA A 436 18.52 42.14 0.58
CA ALA A 436 18.62 43.38 1.32
C ALA A 436 20.06 43.76 1.67
N THR A 437 20.90 42.80 2.05
CA THR A 437 22.33 43.08 2.31
C THR A 437 23.11 43.41 1.04
N LEU A 438 22.83 42.75 -0.08
CA LEU A 438 23.48 43.07 -1.36
C LEU A 438 23.12 44.48 -1.81
N GLU A 439 21.84 44.87 -1.75
CA GLU A 439 21.39 46.23 -2.05
C GLU A 439 22.04 47.27 -1.13
N ASN A 440 22.18 46.97 0.17
CA ASN A 440 22.86 47.86 1.10
C ASN A 440 24.35 48.03 0.77
N ILE A 441 25.04 46.97 0.35
CA ILE A 441 26.45 47.04 -0.07
C ILE A 441 26.58 47.88 -1.35
N GLU A 442 25.72 47.63 -2.35
CA GLU A 442 25.70 48.38 -3.61
C GLU A 442 25.40 49.87 -3.40
N ASN A 443 24.43 50.20 -2.54
CA ASN A 443 24.13 51.58 -2.17
C ASN A 443 25.31 52.26 -1.45
N TYR A 444 25.97 51.56 -0.52
CA TYR A 444 27.10 52.13 0.22
C TYR A 444 28.33 52.36 -0.69
N THR A 445 28.59 51.43 -1.61
CA THR A 445 29.67 51.56 -2.61
C THR A 445 29.40 52.65 -3.64
N TYR A 446 28.13 52.87 -3.99
CA TYR A 446 27.72 53.99 -4.85
C TYR A 446 27.90 55.35 -4.16
N ILE A 447 27.54 55.45 -2.87
CA ILE A 447 27.56 56.71 -2.11
C ILE A 447 28.97 57.13 -1.67
N HIS A 448 29.85 56.20 -1.28
CA HIS A 448 31.13 56.52 -0.62
C HIS A 448 32.38 56.58 -1.53
N ASN A 449 32.19 56.90 -2.81
CA ASN A 449 33.21 57.02 -3.87
C ASN A 449 33.81 55.68 -4.35
N GLN A 450 33.93 55.58 -5.68
CA GLN A 450 34.44 54.48 -6.52
C GLN A 450 35.87 53.98 -6.24
N LYS A 451 36.41 54.13 -5.02
CA LYS A 451 37.77 53.72 -4.66
C LYS A 451 37.93 52.22 -4.42
N TYR A 452 36.85 51.49 -4.18
CA TYR A 452 36.89 50.06 -3.88
C TYR A 452 36.08 49.29 -4.91
N THR A 453 36.76 48.62 -5.84
CA THR A 453 36.17 47.64 -6.74
C THR A 453 36.24 46.26 -6.08
N PHE A 454 35.13 45.80 -5.52
CA PHE A 454 35.05 44.45 -4.97
C PHE A 454 34.87 43.43 -6.10
N THR A 455 35.56 42.30 -6.01
CA THR A 455 35.25 41.15 -6.88
C THR A 455 33.95 40.50 -6.43
N SER A 456 33.28 39.79 -7.33
CA SER A 456 32.04 39.04 -7.03
C SER A 456 32.18 38.13 -5.80
N SER A 457 33.31 37.42 -5.67
CA SER A 457 33.59 36.59 -4.50
C SER A 457 33.75 37.38 -3.20
N GLN A 458 34.40 38.56 -3.25
CA GLN A 458 34.53 39.45 -2.09
C GLN A 458 33.19 40.05 -1.68
N LEU A 459 32.33 40.37 -2.64
CA LEU A 459 31.01 40.93 -2.41
C LEU A 459 30.11 39.89 -1.71
N LEU A 460 30.13 38.64 -2.18
CA LEU A 460 29.44 37.52 -1.50
C LEU A 460 30.01 37.27 -0.09
N ALA A 461 31.32 37.27 0.09
CA ALA A 461 31.94 37.11 1.41
C ALA A 461 31.52 38.24 2.38
N LEU A 462 31.48 39.49 1.89
CA LEU A 462 31.02 40.64 2.67
C LEU A 462 29.54 40.54 3.02
N CYS A 463 28.72 40.06 2.09
CA CYS A 463 27.30 39.80 2.33
C CYS A 463 27.11 38.80 3.48
N LEU A 464 27.80 37.65 3.42
CA LEU A 464 27.76 36.66 4.50
C LEU A 464 28.23 37.26 5.84
N TYR A 465 29.32 38.03 5.81
CA TYR A 465 29.84 38.70 6.99
C TYR A 465 28.80 39.65 7.61
N LEU A 466 28.13 40.48 6.82
CA LEU A 466 27.15 41.45 7.32
C LEU A 466 25.90 40.78 7.89
N ILE A 467 25.45 39.67 7.30
CA ILE A 467 24.33 38.89 7.82
C ILE A 467 24.68 38.28 9.19
N GLU A 468 25.89 37.72 9.33
CA GLU A 468 26.32 37.01 10.54
C GLU A 468 26.92 37.91 11.62
N LYS A 469 27.35 39.14 11.30
CA LYS A 469 28.01 40.06 12.23
C LYS A 469 27.19 40.27 13.51
N ASN A 470 25.88 40.43 13.38
CA ASN A 470 24.98 40.65 14.52
C ASN A 470 24.71 39.37 15.33
N ASN A 471 25.01 38.20 14.76
CA ASN A 471 24.82 36.89 15.37
C ASN A 471 26.13 36.27 15.86
N HIS A 472 27.23 37.04 15.90
CA HIS A 472 28.54 36.59 16.34
C HIS A 472 29.07 35.35 15.60
N PHE A 473 28.70 35.17 14.33
CA PHE A 473 29.14 34.03 13.50
C PHE A 473 28.75 32.65 14.06
N THR A 474 27.66 32.60 14.82
CA THR A 474 27.07 31.36 15.35
C THR A 474 26.34 30.56 14.27
N GLY A 475 26.04 31.18 13.12
CA GLY A 475 25.19 30.63 12.07
C GLY A 475 23.70 30.84 12.32
N ASP A 476 23.33 31.57 13.38
CA ASP A 476 21.94 31.88 13.71
C ASP A 476 21.29 32.88 12.73
N GLY A 477 22.06 33.53 11.85
CA GLY A 477 21.53 34.43 10.83
C GLY A 477 20.67 33.75 9.77
N ILE A 478 20.69 32.42 9.71
CA ILE A 478 19.72 31.62 8.95
C ILE A 478 18.28 31.90 9.41
N TRP A 479 18.08 32.29 10.67
CA TRP A 479 16.77 32.53 11.27
C TRP A 479 16.31 33.98 11.19
N ASN A 480 17.14 34.88 10.66
CA ASN A 480 16.83 36.30 10.51
C ASN A 480 15.82 36.52 9.37
N LEU A 481 14.56 36.17 9.64
CA LEU A 481 13.42 36.50 8.79
C LEU A 481 12.98 37.91 9.13
N ASN A 482 13.11 38.85 8.20
CA ASN A 482 12.46 40.14 8.33
C ASN A 482 10.95 39.92 8.52
N PRO A 483 10.32 40.49 9.56
CA PRO A 483 8.89 40.26 9.84
C PRO A 483 7.93 40.81 8.76
N GLN A 484 8.43 41.49 7.72
CA GLN A 484 7.61 42.12 6.68
C GLN A 484 7.30 41.25 5.44
N THR A 485 7.88 40.05 5.29
CA THR A 485 7.59 39.14 4.17
C THR A 485 6.48 38.13 4.45
N ARG A 486 5.77 38.22 5.59
CA ARG A 486 4.49 37.52 5.77
C ARG A 486 3.34 38.25 5.05
N LYS A 487 3.46 38.43 3.74
CA LYS A 487 2.25 38.55 2.91
C LYS A 487 1.85 37.12 2.53
N PRO A 488 0.57 36.73 2.69
CA PRO A 488 0.10 35.51 2.06
C PRO A 488 0.41 35.64 0.58
N ILE A 489 1.03 34.62 -0.02
CA ILE A 489 1.09 34.53 -1.47
C ILE A 489 -0.36 34.41 -1.92
N GLU A 490 -0.93 35.51 -2.41
CA GLU A 490 -2.21 35.49 -3.11
C GLU A 490 -2.04 34.59 -4.33
N HIS A 491 -3.04 33.73 -4.53
CA HIS A 491 -3.11 32.76 -5.61
C HIS A 491 -3.04 33.45 -6.98
N GLU A 492 -1.84 33.66 -7.52
CA GLU A 492 -1.68 33.81 -8.97
C GLU A 492 -1.52 32.42 -9.58
N ASN A 493 -2.47 32.08 -10.46
CA ASN A 493 -2.44 30.91 -11.32
C ASN A 493 -1.22 30.98 -12.23
N ILE A 494 -0.06 30.52 -11.76
CA ILE A 494 1.07 30.18 -12.64
C ILE A 494 0.75 28.81 -13.23
N LEU A 495 -0.01 28.82 -14.31
CA LEU A 495 0.10 27.81 -15.35
C LEU A 495 1.56 27.83 -15.80
N LEU A 496 2.33 26.81 -15.42
CA LEU A 496 3.63 26.55 -16.03
C LEU A 496 3.36 26.10 -17.47
N GLU A 497 3.35 27.06 -18.39
CA GLU A 497 3.50 26.80 -19.81
C GLU A 497 4.82 26.06 -20.06
N ASP A 498 4.70 25.06 -20.93
CA ASP A 498 5.73 24.24 -21.56
C ASP A 498 7.20 24.65 -21.34
N THR A 499 7.82 24.07 -20.31
CA THR A 499 9.26 23.78 -20.33
C THR A 499 9.46 22.29 -20.61
N SER A 500 9.23 21.91 -21.85
CA SER A 500 9.76 20.68 -22.44
C SER A 500 11.28 20.82 -22.57
N CYS A 501 12.04 20.47 -21.53
CA CYS A 501 13.41 19.96 -21.66
C CYS A 501 13.94 19.45 -20.32
N GLU A 502 14.36 18.18 -20.32
CA GLU A 502 15.44 17.63 -19.48
C GLU A 502 15.20 17.51 -17.96
N SER A 503 14.04 16.98 -17.54
CA SER A 503 13.81 16.55 -16.14
C SER A 503 14.17 15.08 -15.84
N ASP A 504 14.48 14.27 -16.84
CA ASP A 504 14.58 12.81 -16.70
C ASP A 504 15.89 12.33 -16.04
N GLU A 505 17.04 12.99 -16.27
CA GLU A 505 18.34 12.53 -15.75
C GLU A 505 18.46 12.63 -14.21
N THR A 506 17.76 13.59 -13.60
CA THR A 506 17.77 13.77 -12.13
C THR A 506 17.02 12.68 -11.38
N VAL A 507 16.05 12.03 -12.04
CA VAL A 507 15.27 10.93 -11.49
C VAL A 507 16.03 9.61 -11.63
N ASP A 508 16.79 9.43 -12.70
CA ASP A 508 17.60 8.21 -12.92
C ASP A 508 18.82 8.12 -12.00
N MET A 509 19.44 9.25 -11.66
CA MET A 509 20.52 9.31 -10.67
C MET A 509 20.05 9.00 -9.23
N LEU A 510 18.79 9.27 -8.91
CA LEU A 510 18.16 8.87 -7.64
C LEU A 510 17.79 7.37 -7.62
N ASN A 511 17.64 6.75 -8.78
CA ASN A 511 17.23 5.35 -8.95
C ASN A 511 18.42 4.37 -8.98
N ASN A 512 19.61 4.80 -9.40
CA ASN A 512 20.76 3.92 -9.66
C ASN A 512 21.71 3.67 -8.46
N ASN A 513 21.46 4.24 -7.28
CA ASN A 513 22.18 3.84 -6.07
C ASN A 513 21.61 2.52 -5.52
N HIS A 514 21.98 1.45 -6.21
CA HIS A 514 21.83 0.08 -5.74
C HIS A 514 22.49 -0.11 -4.37
N PHE A 515 21.81 -0.91 -3.57
CA PHE A 515 22.32 -1.65 -2.42
C PHE A 515 23.77 -2.10 -2.67
N ILE A 516 24.72 -1.46 -1.99
CA ILE A 516 25.97 -2.12 -1.64
C ILE A 516 25.68 -2.87 -0.34
N SER A 517 25.62 -4.18 -0.48
CA SER A 517 25.79 -5.18 0.58
C SER A 517 26.84 -4.72 1.59
N THR A 518 26.48 -4.66 2.86
CA THR A 518 27.44 -4.86 3.96
C THR A 518 27.21 -6.27 4.47
N ASP A 519 27.80 -7.22 3.74
CA ASP A 519 28.44 -8.36 4.39
C ASP A 519 29.71 -7.85 5.09
N GLN A 520 30.12 -8.57 6.13
CA GLN A 520 31.20 -8.29 7.12
C GLN A 520 30.70 -7.44 8.30
N GLN A 521 30.38 -7.97 9.48
CA GLN A 521 30.96 -9.09 10.25
C GLN A 521 29.91 -9.95 10.96
#